data_AF-A0A1B6MV89-F1
#
_entry.id   AF-A0A1B6MV89-F1
#
_cell.length_a   1.000
_cell.length_b   1.000
_cell.length_c   1.000
_cell.angle_alpha   90.00
_cell.angle_beta   90.00
_cell.angle_gamma   90.00
#
_symmetry.space_group_name_H-M   'P 1'
#
loop_
_entity.id
_entity.type
_entity.pdbx_description
1 polymer ?
#
loop_
_entity_poly.entity_id
_entity_poly.type
_entity_poly.pdbx_seq_one_letter_code
_entity_poly.pdbx_strand_id
1 'polypeptide(L)'
;SIMEITILDDDNPGIIAFEKRGMLVKESAGSVRVPIVRYKGSDGEVSIKYKTIDRSALAGRDYVGGSGTITFKNMESRLLLEIPIINDFDPEKDEHFEVELFDPSNGARIGNINRMAVTIANDDDFNTVMDRLMVMTNTNIDAMRVHTQTWAEQIKTAMSVNGGDLENATCCDYVLHYFSFFWKVLFAFLPPPQIFKGWLCFISSLVAIGFMTAIIGDIATIFGCLVGLNDTITAITLVALGTSLPDTLASRTVTKMERFADGAMIHITGSIAVN
;
A
#
# COMPACT_ATOMS: atom_id res chain seq x y z
N SER A 1 58.80 4.85 -24.95
CA SER A 1 57.54 4.47 -24.31
C SER A 1 56.53 5.53 -24.66
N ILE A 2 55.47 5.19 -25.40
CA ILE A 2 54.40 6.13 -25.75
C ILE A 2 53.36 5.98 -24.65
N MET A 3 53.04 7.08 -23.98
CA MET A 3 52.07 7.11 -22.89
C MET A 3 50.71 7.43 -23.48
N GLU A 4 49.80 6.47 -23.45
CA GLU A 4 48.42 6.64 -23.88
C GLU A 4 47.62 7.29 -22.75
N ILE A 5 47.06 8.46 -23.03
CA ILE A 5 46.18 9.19 -22.11
C ILE A 5 44.76 8.98 -22.64
N THR A 6 43.98 8.16 -21.95
CA THR A 6 42.55 8.00 -22.24
C THR A 6 41.79 9.05 -21.45
N ILE A 7 41.17 10.01 -22.15
CA ILE A 7 40.18 10.90 -21.56
C ILE A 7 38.88 10.10 -21.50
N LEU A 8 38.38 9.86 -20.29
CA LEU A 8 37.05 9.29 -20.09
C LEU A 8 36.04 10.43 -20.20
N ASP A 9 35.13 10.32 -21.15
CA ASP A 9 33.96 11.20 -21.25
C ASP A 9 32.96 10.77 -20.17
N ASP A 10 32.86 11.57 -19.10
CA ASP A 10 31.91 11.36 -18.00
C ASP A 10 30.63 12.22 -18.17
N ASP A 11 30.50 12.91 -19.31
CA ASP A 11 29.35 13.77 -19.55
C ASP A 11 28.10 12.92 -19.74
N ASN A 12 27.20 13.00 -18.77
CA ASN A 12 25.92 12.32 -18.81
C ASN A 12 24.82 13.37 -19.04
N PRO A 13 24.32 13.52 -20.28
CA PRO A 13 23.23 14.45 -20.59
C PRO A 13 21.91 14.08 -19.90
N GLY A 14 21.82 12.91 -19.28
CA GLY A 14 20.70 12.54 -18.41
C GLY A 14 19.44 12.09 -19.14
N ILE A 15 18.45 11.73 -18.32
CA ILE A 15 17.16 11.19 -18.75
C ILE A 15 16.06 12.14 -18.31
N ILE A 16 15.25 12.59 -19.26
CA ILE A 16 14.13 13.51 -19.04
C ILE A 16 12.82 12.72 -19.00
N ALA A 17 12.00 12.94 -17.97
CA ALA A 17 10.68 12.33 -17.84
C ALA A 17 9.75 13.23 -17.01
N PHE A 18 8.45 12.94 -17.02
CA PHE A 18 7.54 13.53 -16.06
C PHE A 18 7.74 12.95 -14.66
N GLU A 19 7.50 13.77 -13.63
CA GLU A 19 7.57 13.34 -12.22
C GLU A 19 6.46 12.32 -11.88
N LYS A 20 5.29 12.47 -12.51
CA LYS A 20 4.10 11.64 -12.31
C LYS A 20 3.43 11.32 -13.65
N ARG A 21 2.65 10.23 -13.69
CA ARG A 21 1.86 9.83 -14.89
C ARG A 21 0.53 10.57 -15.04
N GLY A 22 0.04 11.14 -13.94
CA GLY A 22 -1.24 11.82 -13.88
C GLY A 22 -1.20 12.99 -12.91
N MET A 23 -1.94 14.05 -13.20
CA MET A 23 -2.15 15.16 -12.29
C MET A 23 -3.61 15.62 -12.34
N LEU A 24 -4.18 15.88 -11.17
CA LEU A 24 -5.52 16.47 -11.03
C LEU A 24 -5.36 17.97 -10.81
N VAL A 25 -6.13 18.77 -11.54
CA VAL A 25 -6.15 20.23 -11.42
C VAL A 25 -7.59 20.71 -11.43
N LYS A 26 -7.85 21.80 -10.70
CA LYS A 26 -9.13 22.48 -10.72
C LYS A 26 -9.26 23.32 -11.98
N GLU A 27 -10.46 23.41 -12.50
CA GLU A 27 -10.77 24.31 -13.61
C GLU A 27 -10.47 25.78 -13.24
N SER A 28 -10.80 26.17 -12.01
CA SER A 28 -10.53 27.51 -11.46
C SER A 28 -9.06 27.80 -11.15
N ALA A 29 -8.14 26.84 -11.35
CA ALA A 29 -6.72 27.04 -11.06
C ALA A 29 -6.05 28.04 -12.02
N GLY A 30 -6.65 28.30 -13.18
CA GLY A 30 -6.16 29.22 -14.21
C GLY A 30 -4.95 28.71 -15.01
N SER A 31 -4.02 27.97 -14.39
CA SER A 31 -2.97 27.25 -15.10
C SER A 31 -2.53 25.99 -14.37
N VAL A 32 -2.13 24.98 -15.16
CA VAL A 32 -1.53 23.75 -14.66
C VAL A 32 -0.01 23.83 -14.74
N ARG A 33 0.65 23.45 -13.66
CA ARG A 33 2.12 23.37 -13.56
C ARG A 33 2.57 21.92 -13.64
N VAL A 34 3.04 21.52 -14.81
CA VAL A 34 3.49 20.15 -15.09
C VAL A 34 4.97 20.02 -14.75
N PRO A 35 5.35 19.26 -13.70
CA PRO A 35 6.74 19.06 -13.34
C PRO A 35 7.44 18.04 -14.25
N ILE A 36 8.55 18.44 -14.82
CA ILE A 36 9.43 17.61 -15.66
C ILE A 36 10.78 17.53 -14.96
N VAL A 37 11.30 16.32 -14.86
CA VAL A 37 12.54 16.01 -14.14
C VAL A 37 13.58 15.43 -15.08
N ARG A 38 14.83 15.84 -14.87
CA ARG A 38 16.04 15.32 -15.51
C ARG A 38 16.85 14.59 -14.44
N TYR A 39 17.08 13.29 -14.63
CA TYR A 39 17.77 12.43 -13.67
C TYR A 39 18.82 11.55 -14.35
N LYS A 40 19.74 10.95 -13.57
CA LYS A 40 20.88 10.17 -14.08
C LYS A 40 21.80 10.97 -15.03
N GLY A 41 22.04 12.24 -14.69
CA GLY A 41 22.91 13.15 -15.44
C GLY A 41 22.28 14.53 -15.58
N SER A 42 23.09 15.57 -15.49
CA SER A 42 22.67 16.98 -15.64
C SER A 42 23.70 17.81 -16.40
N ASP A 43 24.58 17.14 -17.15
CA ASP A 43 25.73 17.77 -17.77
C ASP A 43 25.34 18.39 -19.11
N GLY A 44 25.76 19.63 -19.32
CA GLY A 44 25.43 20.39 -20.51
C GLY A 44 23.96 20.82 -20.61
N GLU A 45 23.70 21.61 -21.64
CA GLU A 45 22.37 22.11 -21.99
C GLU A 45 21.67 21.10 -22.90
N VAL A 46 20.47 20.67 -22.53
CA VAL A 46 19.67 19.72 -23.31
C VAL A 46 18.28 20.29 -23.52
N SER A 47 17.69 19.99 -24.67
CA SER A 47 16.32 20.41 -24.97
C SER A 47 15.43 19.23 -25.35
N ILE A 48 14.14 19.36 -25.09
CA ILE A 48 13.13 18.36 -25.41
C ILE A 48 11.87 19.06 -25.90
N LYS A 49 11.19 18.49 -26.88
CA LYS A 49 9.92 19.02 -27.37
C LYS A 49 8.76 18.42 -26.59
N TYR A 50 7.71 19.21 -26.43
CA TYR A 50 6.44 18.74 -25.90
C TYR A 50 5.31 19.10 -26.85
N LYS A 51 4.23 18.33 -26.79
CA LYS A 51 2.95 18.65 -27.42
C LYS A 51 1.81 18.21 -26.51
N THR A 52 0.72 18.95 -26.54
CA THR A 52 -0.55 18.54 -25.93
C THR A 52 -1.37 17.71 -26.92
N ILE A 53 -2.11 16.73 -26.41
CA ILE A 53 -2.95 15.83 -27.18
C ILE A 53 -4.34 15.88 -26.57
N ASP A 54 -5.31 16.27 -27.38
CA ASP A 54 -6.72 16.31 -27.01
C ASP A 54 -7.24 14.90 -26.71
N ARG A 55 -8.02 14.77 -25.64
CA ARG A 55 -8.74 13.54 -25.29
C ARG A 55 -10.21 13.86 -25.09
N SER A 56 -10.67 13.96 -23.84
CA SER A 56 -12.01 14.48 -23.57
C SER A 56 -11.98 16.00 -23.47
N ALA A 57 -10.92 16.57 -22.90
CA ALA A 57 -10.65 18.01 -22.93
C ALA A 57 -10.05 18.41 -24.29
N LEU A 58 -10.55 19.50 -24.85
CA LEU A 58 -10.25 20.06 -26.16
C LEU A 58 -9.43 21.35 -26.05
N ALA A 59 -8.38 21.44 -26.86
CA ALA A 59 -7.58 22.65 -26.98
C ALA A 59 -8.40 23.84 -27.49
N GLY A 60 -8.29 24.98 -26.81
CA GLY A 60 -8.99 26.23 -27.11
C GLY A 60 -10.37 26.35 -26.46
N ARG A 61 -10.89 25.27 -25.89
CA ARG A 61 -12.13 25.27 -25.09
C ARG A 61 -11.82 25.12 -23.61
N ASP A 62 -11.17 24.02 -23.22
CA ASP A 62 -10.98 23.64 -21.82
C ASP A 62 -9.54 23.96 -21.35
N TYR A 63 -8.60 23.97 -22.30
CA TYR A 63 -7.21 24.35 -22.03
C TYR A 63 -6.56 24.99 -23.25
N VAL A 64 -5.50 25.76 -23.05
CA VAL A 64 -4.72 26.33 -24.15
C VAL A 64 -3.70 25.30 -24.64
N GLY A 65 -4.08 24.54 -25.67
CA GLY A 65 -3.21 23.56 -26.30
C GLY A 65 -2.00 24.17 -27.01
N GLY A 66 -0.94 23.39 -27.16
CA GLY A 66 0.28 23.88 -27.77
C GLY A 66 1.38 22.82 -27.92
N SER A 67 2.42 23.23 -28.64
CA SER A 67 3.68 22.53 -28.70
C SER A 67 4.82 23.52 -28.50
N GLY A 68 5.90 23.05 -27.90
CA GLY A 68 7.03 23.91 -27.58
C GLY A 68 8.29 23.13 -27.32
N THR A 69 9.37 23.84 -27.01
CA THR A 69 10.66 23.25 -26.67
C THR A 69 11.04 23.69 -25.27
N ILE A 70 11.39 22.73 -24.42
CA ILE A 70 11.82 22.91 -23.05
C ILE A 70 13.31 22.71 -23.03
N THR A 71 14.05 23.66 -22.46
CA THR A 71 15.51 23.64 -22.43
C THR A 71 15.95 23.59 -20.98
N PHE A 72 16.68 22.54 -20.62
CA PHE A 72 17.33 22.37 -19.33
C PHE A 72 18.75 22.91 -19.42
N LYS A 73 19.08 23.87 -18.56
CA LYS A 73 20.44 24.38 -18.44
C LYS A 73 21.35 23.36 -17.76
N ASN A 74 22.65 23.62 -17.82
CA ASN A 74 23.64 22.83 -17.08
C ASN A 74 23.30 22.80 -15.58
N MET A 75 23.33 21.61 -14.98
CA MET A 75 22.94 21.34 -13.58
C MET A 75 21.46 21.60 -13.22
N GLU A 76 20.59 21.85 -14.21
CA GLU A 76 19.16 21.98 -13.97
C GLU A 76 18.47 20.60 -14.04
N SER A 77 17.85 20.19 -12.94
CA SER A 77 17.23 18.88 -12.79
C SER A 77 15.70 18.88 -12.79
N ARG A 78 15.08 20.06 -12.70
CA ARG A 78 13.62 20.19 -12.62
C ARG A 78 13.15 21.46 -13.31
N LEU A 79 12.10 21.34 -14.12
CA LEU A 79 11.44 22.45 -14.79
C LEU A 79 9.92 22.28 -14.70
N LEU A 80 9.20 23.39 -14.59
CA LEU A 80 7.74 23.43 -14.51
C LEU A 80 7.19 23.99 -15.82
N LEU A 81 6.48 23.16 -16.58
CA LEU A 81 5.76 23.59 -17.77
C LEU A 81 4.39 24.14 -17.34
N GLU A 82 4.14 25.43 -17.63
CA GLU A 82 2.85 26.06 -17.38
C GLU A 82 1.94 25.96 -18.61
N ILE A 83 0.76 25.36 -18.45
CA ILE A 83 -0.28 25.28 -19.48
C ILE A 83 -1.52 26.01 -18.94
N PRO A 84 -2.00 27.08 -19.59
CA PRO A 84 -3.21 27.78 -19.16
C PRO A 84 -4.45 26.89 -19.28
N ILE A 85 -5.28 26.90 -18.24
CA ILE A 85 -6.60 26.27 -18.23
C ILE A 85 -7.64 27.36 -18.50
N ILE A 86 -8.61 27.05 -19.34
CA ILE A 86 -9.72 27.94 -19.62
C ILE A 86 -10.84 27.53 -18.69
N ASN A 87 -11.26 28.46 -17.83
CA ASN A 87 -12.39 28.24 -16.93
C ASN A 87 -13.65 28.77 -17.58
N ASP A 88 -14.65 27.91 -17.74
CA ASP A 88 -15.98 28.32 -18.15
C ASP A 88 -16.97 28.28 -16.97
N PHE A 89 -18.25 28.48 -17.25
CA PHE A 89 -19.32 28.52 -16.24
C PHE A 89 -20.28 27.35 -16.38
N ASP A 90 -20.04 26.44 -17.32
CA ASP A 90 -20.91 25.32 -17.59
C ASP A 90 -20.52 24.15 -16.67
N PRO A 91 -21.49 23.52 -15.98
CA PRO A 91 -21.18 22.36 -15.13
C PRO A 91 -20.86 21.15 -16.01
N GLU A 92 -19.57 20.94 -16.26
CA GLU A 92 -19.06 19.79 -17.02
C GLU A 92 -18.57 18.66 -16.12
N LYS A 93 -18.42 17.46 -16.72
CA LYS A 93 -17.82 16.29 -16.06
C LYS A 93 -16.30 16.42 -16.08
N ASP A 94 -15.61 15.65 -15.23
CA ASP A 94 -14.15 15.55 -15.27
C ASP A 94 -13.63 15.23 -16.67
N GLU A 95 -12.78 16.12 -17.18
CA GLU A 95 -12.17 15.97 -18.49
C GLU A 95 -10.66 15.81 -18.35
N HIS A 96 -10.01 15.25 -19.37
CA HIS A 96 -8.57 15.09 -19.36
C HIS A 96 -7.98 15.32 -20.75
N PHE A 97 -6.72 15.72 -20.75
CA PHE A 97 -5.84 15.79 -21.92
C PHE A 97 -4.48 15.15 -21.60
N GLU A 98 -3.69 14.86 -22.62
CA GLU A 98 -2.35 14.27 -22.46
C GLU A 98 -1.25 15.27 -22.88
N VAL A 99 -0.12 15.23 -22.19
CA VAL A 99 1.11 15.92 -22.59
C VAL A 99 2.16 14.87 -22.92
N GLU A 100 2.73 14.94 -24.12
CA GLU A 100 3.76 14.01 -24.62
C GLU A 100 5.09 14.73 -24.83
N LEU A 101 6.17 14.12 -24.33
CA LEU A 101 7.55 14.53 -24.60
C LEU A 101 8.14 13.73 -25.78
N PHE A 102 8.83 14.42 -26.69
CA PHE A 102 9.45 13.81 -27.87
C PHE A 102 10.70 14.60 -28.32
N ASP A 103 11.49 14.01 -29.23
CA ASP A 103 12.71 14.60 -29.81
C ASP A 103 13.67 15.23 -28.77
N PRO A 104 14.31 14.45 -27.89
CA PRO A 104 15.36 14.99 -27.02
C PRO A 104 16.60 15.36 -27.86
N SER A 105 17.28 16.43 -27.49
CA SER A 105 18.51 16.90 -28.13
C SER A 105 19.75 16.63 -27.26
N ASN A 106 20.93 16.84 -27.84
CA ASN A 106 22.22 16.80 -27.14
C ASN A 106 22.47 15.51 -26.32
N GLY A 107 22.05 14.37 -26.87
CA GLY A 107 22.29 13.05 -26.27
C GLY A 107 21.39 12.68 -25.09
N ALA A 108 20.48 13.57 -24.67
CA ALA A 108 19.50 13.26 -23.63
C ALA A 108 18.56 12.14 -24.07
N ARG A 109 18.10 11.34 -23.09
CA ARG A 109 17.15 10.25 -23.35
C ARG A 109 15.80 10.54 -22.70
N ILE A 110 14.73 10.00 -23.26
CA ILE A 110 13.41 10.03 -22.65
C ILE A 110 13.27 8.86 -21.68
N GLY A 111 12.80 9.13 -20.46
CA GLY A 111 12.57 8.11 -19.45
C GLY A 111 11.25 7.35 -19.65
N ASN A 112 10.94 6.48 -18.68
CA ASN A 112 9.76 5.60 -18.75
C ASN A 112 8.42 6.35 -18.71
N ILE A 113 8.41 7.59 -18.25
CA ILE A 113 7.21 8.44 -18.16
C ILE A 113 7.36 9.57 -19.17
N ASN A 114 7.05 9.26 -20.44
CA ASN A 114 7.10 10.20 -21.57
C ASN A 114 5.74 10.86 -21.87
N ARG A 115 4.67 10.39 -21.23
CA ARG A 115 3.33 10.95 -21.30
C ARG A 115 2.76 11.16 -19.91
N MET A 116 2.02 12.25 -19.75
CA MET A 116 1.30 12.57 -18.53
C MET A 116 -0.13 12.96 -18.87
N ALA A 117 -1.10 12.37 -18.17
CA ALA A 117 -2.50 12.80 -18.25
C ALA A 117 -2.75 13.95 -17.26
N VAL A 118 -3.38 15.02 -17.71
CA VAL A 118 -3.87 16.09 -16.86
C VAL A 118 -5.38 15.98 -16.83
N THR A 119 -5.96 15.77 -15.66
CA THR A 119 -7.41 15.75 -15.44
C THR A 119 -7.84 17.08 -14.85
N ILE A 120 -8.71 17.77 -15.57
CA ILE A 120 -9.40 18.98 -15.15
C ILE A 120 -10.68 18.52 -14.46
N ALA A 121 -10.76 18.74 -13.15
CA ALA A 121 -11.96 18.46 -12.36
C ALA A 121 -12.71 19.74 -12.06
N ASN A 122 -14.03 19.62 -12.08
CA ASN A 122 -14.93 20.67 -11.63
C ASN A 122 -14.65 20.98 -10.14
N ASP A 123 -14.80 22.23 -9.73
CA ASP A 123 -14.50 22.68 -8.38
C ASP A 123 -15.31 21.94 -7.30
N ASP A 124 -16.57 21.63 -7.59
CA ASP A 124 -17.47 20.91 -6.67
C ASP A 124 -17.07 19.44 -6.53
N ASP A 125 -16.67 18.79 -7.64
CA ASP A 125 -16.28 17.39 -7.68
C ASP A 125 -14.83 17.17 -7.23
N PHE A 126 -13.95 18.17 -7.32
CA PHE A 126 -12.53 18.05 -6.97
C PHE A 126 -12.31 17.52 -5.56
N ASN A 127 -13.07 18.03 -4.57
CA ASN A 127 -12.94 17.58 -3.19
C ASN A 127 -13.32 16.10 -3.05
N THR A 128 -14.38 15.67 -3.75
CA THR A 128 -14.84 14.27 -3.71
C THR A 128 -13.84 13.33 -4.38
N VAL A 129 -13.24 13.75 -5.50
CA VAL A 129 -12.22 12.98 -6.21
C VAL A 129 -10.94 12.93 -5.38
N MET A 130 -10.54 14.04 -4.76
CA MET A 130 -9.37 14.07 -3.89
C MET A 130 -9.55 13.18 -2.66
N ASP A 131 -10.73 13.20 -2.03
CA ASP A 131 -11.07 12.31 -0.93
C ASP A 131 -11.00 10.84 -1.37
N ARG A 132 -11.57 10.49 -2.54
CA ARG A 132 -11.48 9.13 -3.10
C ARG A 132 -10.04 8.72 -3.39
N LEU A 133 -9.22 9.61 -3.93
CA LEU A 133 -7.80 9.36 -4.19
C LEU A 133 -7.00 9.21 -2.89
N MET A 134 -7.30 10.00 -1.86
CA MET A 134 -6.69 9.85 -0.54
C MET A 134 -7.09 8.52 0.11
N VAL A 135 -8.36 8.13 0.04
CA VAL A 135 -8.84 6.84 0.56
C VAL A 135 -8.19 5.67 -0.18
N MET A 136 -8.12 5.71 -1.51
CA MET A 136 -7.47 4.66 -2.30
C MET A 136 -5.95 4.62 -2.06
N THR A 137 -5.31 5.77 -1.86
CA THR A 137 -3.87 5.85 -1.54
C THR A 137 -3.61 5.32 -0.13
N ASN A 138 -4.42 5.70 0.87
CA ASN A 138 -4.28 5.22 2.23
C ASN A 138 -4.55 3.72 2.35
N THR A 139 -5.60 3.20 1.71
CA THR A 139 -5.91 1.76 1.76
C THR A 139 -4.84 0.92 1.07
N ASN A 140 -4.25 1.39 -0.03
CA ASN A 140 -3.14 0.69 -0.70
C ASN A 140 -1.82 0.82 0.10
N ILE A 141 -1.60 1.94 0.80
CA ILE A 141 -0.48 2.10 1.74
C ILE A 141 -0.66 1.17 2.94
N ASP A 142 -1.86 1.02 3.48
CA ASP A 142 -2.16 0.12 4.60
C ASP A 142 -2.04 -1.35 4.21
N ALA A 143 -2.41 -1.72 2.98
CA ALA A 143 -2.15 -3.05 2.42
C ALA A 143 -0.65 -3.34 2.23
N MET A 144 0.17 -2.32 1.98
CA MET A 144 1.64 -2.43 1.95
C MET A 144 2.31 -2.24 3.32
N ARG A 145 1.56 -1.79 4.34
CA ARG A 145 2.03 -1.60 5.72
C ARG A 145 1.93 -2.93 6.46
N VAL A 146 2.87 -3.83 6.16
CA VAL A 146 2.82 -5.23 6.61
C VAL A 146 2.58 -5.40 8.12
N HIS A 147 2.98 -4.49 9.02
CA HIS A 147 2.45 -4.46 10.39
C HIS A 147 2.75 -3.11 11.06
N THR A 148 1.74 -2.24 11.15
CA THR A 148 1.61 -0.96 11.90
C THR A 148 0.87 -0.92 13.24
N GLN A 149 0.31 -2.02 13.77
CA GLN A 149 -0.73 -1.88 14.80
C GLN A 149 -0.18 -1.36 16.14
N THR A 150 -0.49 -0.12 16.48
CA THR A 150 -0.31 0.41 17.84
C THR A 150 -1.27 -0.27 18.83
N TRP A 151 -0.99 -0.24 20.14
CA TRP A 151 -1.93 -0.77 21.16
C TRP A 151 -3.35 -0.22 20.99
N ALA A 152 -3.45 1.09 20.72
CA ALA A 152 -4.73 1.76 20.52
C ALA A 152 -5.48 1.22 19.29
N GLU A 153 -4.77 0.95 18.21
CA GLU A 153 -5.34 0.33 17.01
C GLU A 153 -5.75 -1.12 17.24
N GLN A 154 -4.94 -1.93 17.94
CA GLN A 154 -5.31 -3.31 18.28
C GLN A 154 -6.62 -3.39 19.07
N ILE A 155 -6.76 -2.54 20.09
CA ILE A 155 -7.97 -2.46 20.91
C ILE A 155 -9.15 -1.96 20.09
N LYS A 156 -8.96 -0.91 19.28
CA LYS A 156 -10.01 -0.38 18.42
C LYS A 156 -10.50 -1.42 17.41
N THR A 157 -9.58 -2.12 16.75
CA THR A 157 -9.89 -3.20 15.80
C THR A 157 -10.61 -4.36 16.49
N ALA A 158 -10.20 -4.73 17.71
CA ALA A 158 -10.87 -5.77 18.50
C ALA A 158 -12.31 -5.40 18.89
N MET A 159 -12.57 -4.12 19.16
CA MET A 159 -13.91 -3.60 19.48
C MET A 159 -14.81 -3.43 18.24
N SER A 160 -14.24 -3.41 17.05
CA SER A 160 -14.99 -3.21 15.79
C SER A 160 -15.35 -4.52 15.08
N VAL A 161 -16.53 -4.56 14.49
CA VAL A 161 -16.93 -5.62 13.56
C VAL A 161 -16.16 -5.43 12.26
N ASN A 162 -15.65 -6.51 11.68
CA ASN A 162 -14.83 -6.51 10.46
C ASN A 162 -13.66 -5.48 10.47
N GLY A 163 -13.04 -5.26 11.65
CA GLY A 163 -11.89 -4.35 11.79
C GLY A 163 -12.20 -2.86 11.56
N GLY A 164 -13.48 -2.48 11.52
CA GLY A 164 -13.93 -1.10 11.37
C GLY A 164 -14.63 -0.82 10.04
N ASP A 165 -14.61 -1.77 9.10
CA ASP A 165 -15.32 -1.68 7.83
C ASP A 165 -16.79 -2.11 8.00
N LEU A 166 -17.61 -1.16 8.47
CA LEU A 166 -19.04 -1.38 8.68
C LEU A 166 -19.85 -1.49 7.37
N GLU A 167 -19.36 -0.89 6.28
CA GLU A 167 -20.08 -0.86 5.00
C GLU A 167 -20.09 -2.22 4.30
N ASN A 168 -19.01 -2.99 4.45
CA ASN A 168 -18.90 -4.35 3.89
C ASN A 168 -19.18 -5.47 4.91
N ALA A 169 -19.63 -5.14 6.13
CA ALA A 169 -19.84 -6.13 7.18
C ALA A 169 -21.07 -7.01 6.91
N THR A 170 -20.85 -8.33 6.81
CA THR A 170 -21.93 -9.31 6.62
C THR A 170 -22.56 -9.71 7.94
N CYS A 171 -23.79 -10.25 7.93
CA CYS A 171 -24.42 -10.82 9.13
C CYS A 171 -23.54 -11.91 9.79
N CYS A 172 -22.78 -12.67 8.98
CA CYS A 172 -21.84 -13.67 9.50
C CYS A 172 -20.74 -13.01 10.34
N ASP A 173 -20.24 -11.84 9.92
CA ASP A 173 -19.18 -11.11 10.63
C ASP A 173 -19.65 -10.59 11.99
N TYR A 174 -20.90 -10.15 12.10
CA TYR A 174 -21.49 -9.76 13.38
C TYR A 174 -21.63 -10.94 14.34
N VAL A 175 -22.11 -12.09 13.84
CA VAL A 175 -22.22 -13.31 14.63
C VAL A 175 -20.85 -13.80 15.10
N LEU A 176 -19.88 -13.85 14.19
CA LEU A 176 -18.50 -14.22 14.50
C LEU A 176 -17.86 -13.22 15.46
N HIS A 177 -18.09 -11.92 15.28
CA HIS A 177 -17.60 -10.90 16.20
C HIS A 177 -18.17 -11.11 17.60
N TYR A 178 -19.47 -11.37 17.76
CA TYR A 178 -20.06 -11.65 19.07
C TYR A 178 -19.41 -12.84 19.78
N PHE A 179 -19.27 -13.99 19.10
CA PHE A 179 -18.67 -15.19 19.72
C PHE A 179 -17.17 -15.06 19.96
N SER A 180 -16.46 -14.28 19.14
CA SER A 180 -15.01 -14.06 19.28
C SER A 180 -14.66 -12.82 20.10
N PHE A 181 -15.63 -12.01 20.52
CA PHE A 181 -15.40 -10.71 21.15
C PHE A 181 -14.50 -10.82 22.38
N PHE A 182 -14.82 -11.78 23.26
CA PHE A 182 -14.02 -12.05 24.45
C PHE A 182 -12.55 -12.32 24.10
N TRP A 183 -12.30 -13.20 23.12
CA TRP A 183 -10.96 -13.57 22.67
C TRP A 183 -10.24 -12.41 21.97
N LYS A 184 -10.97 -11.62 21.18
CA LYS A 184 -10.42 -10.43 20.51
C LYS A 184 -9.91 -9.40 21.51
N VAL A 185 -10.71 -9.11 22.53
CA VAL A 185 -10.34 -8.15 23.58
C VAL A 185 -9.19 -8.69 24.42
N LEU A 186 -9.24 -9.97 24.81
CA LEU A 186 -8.19 -10.61 25.59
C LEU A 186 -6.82 -10.56 24.87
N PHE A 187 -6.78 -10.91 23.59
CA PHE A 187 -5.55 -10.90 22.80
C PHE A 187 -5.12 -9.51 22.33
N ALA A 188 -6.00 -8.50 22.34
CA ALA A 188 -5.63 -7.12 22.05
C ALA A 188 -4.73 -6.47 23.11
N PHE A 189 -4.62 -7.07 24.30
CA PHE A 189 -3.66 -6.66 25.33
C PHE A 189 -2.25 -7.22 25.11
N LEU A 190 -2.07 -8.14 24.14
CA LEU A 190 -0.74 -8.60 23.79
C LEU A 190 0.02 -7.48 23.08
N PRO A 191 1.27 -7.20 23.46
CA PRO A 191 2.05 -6.13 22.88
C PRO A 191 2.21 -6.30 21.36
N PRO A 192 2.15 -5.19 20.60
CA PRO A 192 2.40 -5.17 19.18
C PRO A 192 3.73 -5.82 18.81
N PRO A 193 3.78 -6.54 17.69
CA PRO A 193 4.97 -7.23 17.22
C PRO A 193 6.12 -6.28 16.81
N GLN A 194 5.91 -4.96 16.76
CA GLN A 194 7.01 -4.02 16.48
C GLN A 194 7.89 -3.75 17.71
N ILE A 195 7.36 -3.96 18.91
CA ILE A 195 8.10 -3.66 20.14
C ILE A 195 9.22 -4.70 20.29
N PHE A 196 10.46 -4.24 20.43
CA PHE A 196 11.66 -5.09 20.56
C PHE A 196 11.80 -6.16 19.45
N LYS A 197 11.56 -5.78 18.18
CA LYS A 197 11.67 -6.71 17.02
C LYS A 197 10.80 -7.97 17.18
N GLY A 198 9.67 -7.86 17.88
CA GLY A 198 8.71 -8.95 18.06
C GLY A 198 8.99 -9.87 19.25
N TRP A 199 10.13 -9.75 19.92
CA TRP A 199 10.47 -10.58 21.08
C TRP A 199 9.50 -10.39 22.25
N LEU A 200 9.05 -9.15 22.47
CA LEU A 200 8.10 -8.87 23.56
C LEU A 200 6.75 -9.54 23.29
N CYS A 201 6.24 -9.43 22.06
CA CYS A 201 5.03 -10.10 21.61
C CYS A 201 5.16 -11.63 21.76
N PHE A 202 6.27 -12.20 21.29
CA PHE A 202 6.53 -13.64 21.38
C PHE A 202 6.54 -14.18 22.82
N ILE A 203 7.26 -13.52 23.73
CA ILE A 203 7.32 -13.98 25.13
C ILE A 203 5.96 -13.79 25.81
N SER A 204 5.31 -12.65 25.60
CA SER A 204 4.00 -12.38 26.19
C SER A 204 2.91 -13.35 25.72
N SER A 205 2.95 -13.76 24.45
CA SER A 205 2.00 -14.72 23.89
C SER A 205 2.25 -16.12 24.44
N LEU A 206 3.50 -16.56 24.59
CA LEU A 206 3.82 -17.83 25.24
C LEU A 206 3.31 -17.89 26.68
N VAL A 207 3.49 -16.81 27.45
CA VAL A 207 2.98 -16.72 28.83
C VAL A 207 1.45 -16.76 28.84
N ALA A 208 0.78 -16.01 27.96
CA ALA A 208 -0.67 -15.99 27.88
C ALA A 208 -1.25 -17.35 27.47
N ILE A 209 -0.63 -18.04 26.50
CA ILE A 209 -1.02 -19.39 26.09
C ILE A 209 -0.85 -20.36 27.25
N GLY A 210 0.31 -20.35 27.93
CA GLY A 210 0.58 -21.23 29.08
C GLY A 210 -0.40 -21.01 30.25
N PHE A 211 -0.78 -19.76 30.49
CA PHE A 211 -1.79 -19.42 31.50
C PHE A 211 -3.19 -19.92 31.11
N MET A 212 -3.59 -19.72 29.84
CA MET A 212 -4.89 -20.18 29.35
C MET A 212 -4.99 -21.70 29.31
N THR A 213 -3.93 -22.41 28.92
CA THR A 213 -3.92 -23.88 28.90
C THR A 213 -3.99 -24.46 30.31
N ALA A 214 -3.36 -23.82 31.30
CA ALA A 214 -3.51 -24.21 32.70
C ALA A 214 -4.96 -24.10 33.19
N ILE A 215 -5.63 -22.96 32.92
CA ILE A 215 -7.05 -22.77 33.28
C ILE A 215 -7.95 -23.80 32.59
N ILE A 216 -7.74 -24.03 31.29
CA ILE A 216 -8.53 -25.00 30.52
C ILE A 216 -8.29 -26.42 31.05
N GLY A 217 -7.05 -26.76 31.43
CA GLY A 217 -6.71 -28.02 32.08
C GLY A 217 -7.48 -28.22 33.39
N ASP A 218 -7.46 -27.23 34.27
CA ASP A 218 -8.17 -27.29 35.56
C ASP A 218 -9.69 -27.46 35.37
N ILE A 219 -10.28 -26.71 34.43
CA ILE A 219 -11.71 -26.82 34.10
C ILE A 219 -12.03 -28.21 33.52
N ALA A 220 -11.18 -28.75 32.65
CA ALA A 220 -11.36 -30.07 32.06
C ALA A 220 -11.29 -31.18 33.12
N THR A 221 -10.41 -31.06 34.11
CA THR A 221 -10.34 -32.00 35.25
C THR A 221 -11.59 -31.92 36.13
N ILE A 222 -12.08 -30.72 36.45
CA ILE A 222 -13.32 -30.54 37.22
C ILE A 222 -14.52 -31.13 36.47
N PHE A 223 -14.61 -30.89 35.16
CA PHE A 223 -15.65 -31.47 34.31
C PHE A 223 -15.55 -33.00 34.24
N GLY A 224 -14.33 -33.54 34.11
CA GLY A 224 -14.08 -34.98 34.13
C GLY A 224 -14.54 -35.64 35.42
N CYS A 225 -14.24 -35.01 36.55
CA CYS A 225 -14.71 -35.44 37.87
C CYS A 225 -16.25 -35.43 37.97
N LEU A 226 -16.92 -34.42 37.41
CA LEU A 226 -18.37 -34.29 37.45
C LEU A 226 -19.09 -35.36 36.61
N VAL A 227 -18.53 -35.70 35.44
CA VAL A 227 -19.12 -36.64 34.47
C VAL A 227 -18.63 -38.08 34.70
N GLY A 228 -17.66 -38.30 35.58
CA GLY A 228 -17.08 -39.62 35.86
C GLY A 228 -16.14 -40.11 34.77
N LEU A 229 -15.54 -39.20 34.00
CA LEU A 229 -14.58 -39.51 32.95
C LEU A 229 -13.16 -39.54 33.54
N ASN A 230 -12.34 -40.48 33.07
CA ASN A 230 -10.93 -40.54 33.43
C ASN A 230 -10.20 -39.30 32.88
N ASP A 231 -9.32 -38.71 33.68
CA ASP A 231 -8.51 -37.52 33.33
C ASP A 231 -7.77 -37.66 32.00
N THR A 232 -7.39 -38.88 31.62
CA THR A 232 -6.74 -39.14 30.33
C THR A 232 -7.69 -38.92 29.15
N ILE A 233 -8.97 -39.28 29.31
CA ILE A 233 -9.98 -39.16 28.24
C ILE A 233 -10.40 -37.70 28.09
N THR A 234 -10.57 -36.96 29.18
CA THR A 234 -10.89 -35.53 29.13
C THR A 234 -9.76 -34.71 28.54
N ALA A 235 -8.50 -35.04 28.88
CA ALA A 235 -7.33 -34.40 28.27
C ALA A 235 -7.26 -34.62 26.75
N ILE A 236 -7.46 -35.85 26.28
CA ILE A 236 -7.38 -36.16 24.83
C ILE A 236 -8.57 -35.56 24.06
N THR A 237 -9.79 -35.67 24.59
CA THR A 237 -11.01 -35.32 23.83
C THR A 237 -11.39 -33.85 23.89
N LEU A 238 -11.15 -33.17 25.02
CA LEU A 238 -11.54 -31.76 25.21
C LEU A 238 -10.35 -30.82 25.04
N VAL A 239 -9.20 -31.15 25.63
CA VAL A 239 -8.03 -30.25 25.60
C VAL A 239 -7.28 -30.37 24.27
N ALA A 240 -6.88 -31.58 23.88
CA ALA A 240 -6.09 -31.77 22.67
C ALA A 240 -6.86 -31.42 21.38
N LEU A 241 -8.16 -31.74 21.30
CA LEU A 241 -8.99 -31.35 20.15
C LEU A 241 -9.19 -29.82 20.08
N GLY A 242 -9.31 -29.16 21.24
CA GLY A 242 -9.46 -27.71 21.34
C GLY A 242 -8.22 -26.92 20.93
N THR A 243 -7.01 -27.50 21.07
CA THR A 243 -5.75 -26.86 20.67
C THR A 243 -5.28 -27.26 19.27
N SER A 244 -5.41 -28.53 18.88
CA SER A 244 -4.87 -29.05 17.61
C SER A 244 -5.66 -28.65 16.38
N LEU A 245 -6.98 -28.53 16.49
CA LEU A 245 -7.84 -28.18 15.36
C LEU A 245 -7.64 -26.72 14.92
N PRO A 246 -7.58 -25.73 15.82
CA PRO A 246 -7.18 -24.36 15.46
C PRO A 246 -5.76 -24.27 14.89
N ASP A 247 -4.80 -24.99 15.47
CA ASP A 247 -3.41 -25.00 14.99
C ASP A 247 -3.31 -25.56 13.56
N THR A 248 -4.01 -26.66 13.28
CA THR A 248 -4.09 -27.24 11.92
C THR A 248 -4.69 -26.25 10.91
N LEU A 249 -5.72 -25.50 11.31
CA LEU A 249 -6.37 -24.51 10.44
C LEU A 249 -5.49 -23.27 10.21
N ALA A 250 -4.76 -22.82 11.22
CA ALA A 250 -3.79 -21.73 11.11
C ALA A 250 -2.65 -22.12 10.15
N SER A 251 -2.06 -23.29 10.35
CA SER A 251 -0.98 -23.83 9.51
C SER A 251 -1.42 -24.05 8.07
N ARG A 252 -2.65 -24.55 7.84
CA ARG A 252 -3.24 -24.66 6.50
C ARG A 252 -3.35 -23.30 5.81
N THR A 253 -3.70 -22.25 6.56
CA THR A 253 -3.89 -20.90 6.00
C THR A 253 -2.54 -20.30 5.60
N VAL A 254 -1.53 -20.40 6.47
CA VAL A 254 -0.17 -19.91 6.19
C VAL A 254 0.45 -20.67 5.00
N THR A 255 0.29 -21.99 4.96
CA THR A 255 0.79 -22.83 3.86
C THR A 255 0.18 -22.45 2.50
N LYS A 256 -1.09 -22.04 2.45
CA LYS A 256 -1.74 -21.59 1.21
C LYS A 256 -1.25 -20.22 0.72
N MET A 257 -0.70 -19.41 1.61
CA MET A 257 -0.15 -18.08 1.28
C MET A 257 1.33 -18.16 0.84
N GLU A 258 2.01 -19.28 1.13
CA GLU A 258 3.39 -19.50 0.74
C GLU A 258 3.52 -19.74 -0.77
N ARG A 259 4.54 -19.11 -1.37
CA ARG A 259 4.81 -19.20 -2.81
C ARG A 259 5.64 -20.44 -3.18
N PHE A 260 6.35 -21.01 -2.21
CA PHE A 260 7.31 -22.10 -2.42
C PHE A 260 6.99 -23.29 -1.50
N ALA A 261 7.25 -24.51 -2.00
CA ALA A 261 6.96 -25.76 -1.30
C ALA A 261 7.78 -25.93 0.01
N ASP A 262 8.99 -25.39 0.06
CA ASP A 262 9.88 -25.51 1.23
C ASP A 262 9.38 -24.68 2.42
N GLY A 263 8.82 -23.49 2.16
CA GLY A 263 8.18 -22.66 3.20
C GLY A 263 6.95 -23.36 3.77
N ALA A 264 6.10 -23.90 2.89
CA ALA A 264 4.95 -24.71 3.27
C ALA A 264 5.33 -25.92 4.14
N MET A 265 6.39 -26.65 3.78
CA MET A 265 6.93 -27.77 4.58
C MET A 265 7.32 -27.35 5.99
N ILE A 266 7.95 -26.19 6.18
CA ILE A 266 8.36 -25.68 7.50
C ILE A 266 7.14 -25.40 8.38
N HIS A 267 6.10 -24.76 7.85
CA HIS A 267 4.88 -24.45 8.60
C HIS A 267 4.12 -25.73 9.00
N ILE A 268 4.02 -26.71 8.09
CA ILE A 268 3.40 -28.01 8.37
C ILE A 268 4.20 -28.77 9.45
N THR A 269 5.52 -28.81 9.32
CA THR A 269 6.38 -29.52 10.28
C THR A 269 6.36 -28.84 11.65
N GLY A 270 6.29 -27.50 11.70
CA GLY A 270 6.12 -26.73 12.93
C GLY A 270 4.80 -27.06 13.64
N SER A 271 3.70 -27.13 12.90
CA SER A 271 2.37 -27.54 13.40
C SER A 271 2.35 -28.97 13.94
N ILE A 272 3.05 -29.89 13.29
CA ILE A 272 3.17 -31.29 13.75
C ILE A 272 4.04 -31.39 15.01
N ALA A 273 5.02 -30.49 15.19
CA ALA A 273 5.89 -30.50 16.36
C ALA A 273 5.22 -29.95 17.63
N VAL A 274 4.14 -29.16 17.49
CA VAL A 274 3.39 -28.59 18.63
C VAL A 274 2.15 -29.37 19.02
N ASN A 275 1.69 -30.31 18.17
CA ASN A 275 0.56 -31.22 18.41
C ASN A 275 1.01 -32.60 18.88
#